data_AF-A0A8K0K624-F1
#
_entry.id   AF-A0A8K0K624-F1
#
_cell.length_a   1.000
_cell.length_b   1.000
_cell.length_c   1.000
_cell.angle_alpha   90.00
_cell.angle_beta   90.00
_cell.angle_gamma   90.00
#
_symmetry.space_group_name_H-M   'P 1'
#
loop_
_entity.id
_entity.type
_entity.pdbx_description
1 polymer ?
#
loop_
_entity_poly.entity_id
_entity_poly.type
_entity_poly.pdbx_seq_one_letter_code
_entity_poly.pdbx_strand_id
1 'polypeptide(L)' 'MVCLQLAGRLFKAQSLRLVRKMATQCPKLASVPDVEIDNEGKFKYVLINVHSPGKDGKEESKKIVRGFKWAPYHCK' A
#
# COMPACT_ATOMS: atom_id res chain seq x y z
N MET A 1 -25.76 -16.86 51.27
CA MET A 1 -25.97 -17.27 49.87
C MET A 1 -26.81 -16.18 49.22
N VAL A 2 -26.39 -15.40 48.24
CA VAL A 2 -25.31 -15.57 47.26
C VAL A 2 -24.71 -14.19 46.98
N CYS A 3 -23.39 -14.12 47.10
CA CYS A 3 -22.55 -13.06 46.58
C CYS A 3 -22.59 -13.14 45.04
N LEU A 4 -22.82 -12.03 44.34
CA LEU A 4 -22.15 -11.63 43.09
C LEU A 4 -22.95 -10.51 42.40
N GLN A 5 -22.27 -9.39 42.14
CA GLN A 5 -22.35 -8.75 40.83
C GLN A 5 -21.12 -7.87 40.65
N LEU A 6 -20.11 -8.49 40.02
CA LEU A 6 -18.89 -7.85 39.54
C LEU A 6 -19.25 -6.77 38.50
N ALA A 7 -18.91 -5.52 38.81
CA ALA A 7 -18.91 -4.43 37.86
C ALA A 7 -17.66 -4.54 36.97
N GLY A 8 -17.79 -5.20 35.83
CA GLY A 8 -16.78 -5.22 34.77
C GLY A 8 -17.38 -4.75 33.45
N ARG A 9 -17.53 -3.43 33.27
CA ARG A 9 -17.94 -2.88 31.96
C ARG A 9 -16.72 -2.85 31.04
N LEU A 10 -16.82 -3.74 30.05
CA LEU A 10 -15.93 -3.96 28.92
C LEU A 10 -15.57 -2.65 28.19
N PHE A 11 -14.32 -2.19 28.34
CA PHE A 11 -13.73 -1.18 27.45
C PHE A 11 -13.52 -1.81 26.07
N LYS A 12 -14.46 -1.58 25.14
CA LYS A 12 -14.30 -1.96 23.74
C LYS A 12 -13.63 -0.80 23.00
N ALA A 13 -12.31 -0.80 22.94
CA ALA A 13 -11.56 0.06 22.03
C ALA A 13 -11.87 -0.39 20.59
N GLN A 14 -12.81 0.28 19.94
CA GLN A 14 -13.07 0.07 18.52
C GLN A 14 -11.91 0.70 17.75
N SER A 15 -10.95 -0.15 17.37
CA SER A 15 -9.93 0.18 16.38
C SER A 15 -10.63 0.68 15.12
N LEU A 16 -10.51 1.98 14.85
CA LEU A 16 -10.89 2.59 13.58
C LEU A 16 -9.99 2.00 12.49
N ARG A 17 -10.39 0.86 11.92
CA ARG A 17 -9.86 0.40 10.64
C ARG A 17 -10.31 1.41 9.60
N LEU A 18 -9.45 2.37 9.30
CA LEU A 18 -9.58 3.26 8.15
C LEU A 18 -9.48 2.40 6.88
N VAL A 19 -10.62 1.86 6.44
CA VAL A 19 -10.74 1.21 5.13
C VAL A 19 -10.55 2.31 4.10
N ARG A 20 -9.33 2.42 3.56
CA ARG A 20 -9.04 3.34 2.45
C ARG A 20 -9.99 2.99 1.31
N LYS A 21 -10.71 3.99 0.79
CA LYS A 21 -11.55 3.86 -0.40
C LYS A 21 -10.74 3.19 -1.51
N MET A 22 -11.24 2.08 -2.03
CA MET A 22 -10.73 1.48 -3.27
C MET A 22 -11.07 2.45 -4.39
N ALA A 23 -10.11 3.30 -4.77
CA ALA A 23 -10.18 4.00 -6.03
C ALA A 23 -10.13 2.92 -7.12
N THR A 24 -11.12 2.91 -8.01
CA THR A 24 -11.13 2.04 -9.19
C THR A 24 -9.96 2.46 -10.08
N GLN A 25 -8.77 1.93 -9.81
CA GLN A 25 -7.60 2.15 -10.65
C GLN A 25 -7.86 1.56 -12.03
N CYS A 26 -7.34 2.22 -13.05
CA CYS A 26 -7.29 1.69 -14.40
C CYS A 26 -6.79 0.23 -14.32
N PRO A 27 -7.48 -0.73 -14.95
CA PRO A 27 -7.13 -2.14 -14.85
C PRO A 27 -5.69 -2.42 -15.28
N LYS A 28 -5.12 -1.59 -16.17
CA LYS A 28 -3.70 -1.63 -16.56
C LYS A 28 -2.76 -1.32 -15.39
N LEU A 29 -3.08 -0.32 -14.57
CA LEU A 29 -2.27 0.06 -13.40
C LEU A 29 -2.41 -0.95 -12.25
N ALA A 30 -3.57 -1.61 -12.15
CA ALA A 30 -3.81 -2.64 -11.16
C ALA A 30 -2.94 -3.89 -11.38
N SER A 31 -2.61 -4.21 -12.64
CA SER A 31 -1.74 -5.35 -12.98
C SER A 31 -0.27 -5.15 -12.58
N VAL A 32 0.17 -3.91 -12.36
CA VAL A 32 1.57 -3.63 -12.01
C VAL A 32 1.76 -3.78 -10.50
N PRO A 33 2.73 -4.59 -10.02
CA PRO A 33 2.93 -4.74 -8.58
C PRO A 33 3.44 -3.45 -7.94
N ASP A 34 2.93 -3.12 -6.75
CA ASP A 34 3.27 -1.87 -6.04
C ASP A 34 4.74 -1.83 -5.64
N VAL A 35 5.26 -2.96 -5.16
CA VAL A 35 6.61 -3.10 -4.64
C VAL A 35 7.22 -4.37 -5.23
N GLU A 36 8.40 -4.23 -5.79
CA GLU A 36 9.20 -5.35 -6.27
C GLU A 36 10.66 -5.00 -5.99
N ILE A 37 11.22 -5.68 -4.98
CA ILE A 37 12.56 -5.45 -4.45
C ILE A 37 13.22 -6.79 -4.13
N ASP A 38 14.55 -6.84 -4.20
CA ASP A 38 15.31 -7.99 -3.71
C ASP A 38 15.20 -8.09 -2.17
N ASN A 39 15.06 -9.31 -1.63
CA ASN A 39 14.83 -9.51 -0.20
C ASN A 39 16.09 -9.32 0.66
N GLU A 40 17.28 -9.34 0.06
CA GLU A 40 18.55 -9.37 0.78
C GLU A 40 19.63 -8.47 0.17
N GLY A 41 20.48 -7.93 1.04
CA GLY A 41 21.63 -7.11 0.68
C GLY A 41 21.34 -5.61 0.68
N LYS A 42 22.36 -4.84 0.28
CA LYS A 42 22.28 -3.38 0.14
C LYS A 42 22.29 -3.03 -1.34
N PHE A 43 21.24 -2.37 -1.81
CA PHE A 43 21.08 -1.98 -3.20
C PHE A 43 20.33 -0.66 -3.31
N LYS A 44 20.29 -0.12 -4.53
CA LYS A 44 19.64 1.14 -4.86
C LYS A 44 18.18 0.89 -5.29
N TYR A 45 17.29 1.84 -5.03
CA TYR A 45 15.88 1.76 -5.46
C TYR A 45 15.40 3.09 -6.05
N VAL A 46 14.37 3.02 -6.91
CA VAL A 46 13.65 4.17 -7.46
C VAL A 46 12.18 4.14 -7.06
N LEU A 47 11.61 5.33 -6.93
CA LEU A 47 10.16 5.54 -6.92
C LEU A 47 9.74 6.04 -8.31
N ILE A 48 8.93 5.25 -9.00
CA ILE A 48 8.47 5.57 -10.36
C ILE A 48 6.98 5.94 -10.28
N ASN A 49 6.61 7.06 -10.91
CA ASN A 49 5.20 7.39 -11.12
C ASN A 49 4.78 6.88 -12.51
N VAL A 50 4.00 5.80 -12.54
CA VAL A 50 3.46 5.22 -13.77
C VAL A 50 2.18 5.95 -14.13
N HIS A 51 2.13 6.53 -15.31
CA HIS A 51 0.94 7.22 -15.83
C HIS A 51 0.18 6.29 -16.78
N SER A 52 -1.15 6.29 -16.69
CA SER A 52 -2.03 5.70 -17.68
C SER A 52 -3.02 6.76 -18.16
N PRO A 53 -3.33 6.81 -19.47
CA PRO A 53 -4.49 7.56 -19.93
C PRO A 53 -5.74 6.95 -19.26
N GLY A 54 -6.44 7.76 -18.47
CA GLY A 54 -7.71 7.38 -17.85
C GLY A 54 -8.87 7.46 -18.85
N LYS A 55 -10.01 6.86 -18.51
CA LYS A 55 -11.19 6.81 -19.40
C LYS A 55 -11.82 8.19 -19.66
N ASP A 56 -11.61 9.15 -18.77
CA ASP A 56 -12.28 10.47 -18.79
C ASP A 56 -11.32 11.64 -18.99
N GLY A 57 -10.16 11.42 -19.63
CA GLY A 57 -9.12 12.44 -19.80
C GLY A 57 -8.39 12.82 -18.50
N LYS A 58 -8.77 12.23 -17.37
CA LYS A 58 -8.04 12.32 -16.11
C LYS A 58 -6.85 11.37 -16.16
N GLU A 59 -5.64 11.91 -16.10
CA GLU A 59 -4.44 11.08 -15.94
C GLU A 59 -4.50 10.36 -14.59
N GLU A 60 -4.49 9.03 -14.66
CA GLU A 60 -4.33 8.21 -13.48
C GLU A 60 -2.86 7.87 -13.33
N SER A 61 -2.33 8.07 -12.14
CA SER A 61 -0.95 7.72 -11.85
C SER A 61 -0.85 6.79 -10.65
N LYS A 62 0.15 5.90 -10.70
CA LYS A 62 0.45 4.93 -9.67
C LYS A 62 1.94 5.00 -9.33
N LYS A 63 2.25 5.18 -8.05
CA LYS A 63 3.62 5.13 -7.56
C LYS A 63 4.01 3.68 -7.31
N ILE A 64 5.12 3.25 -7.89
CA ILE A 64 5.69 1.92 -7.68
C ILE A 64 7.13 2.02 -7.19
N VAL A 65 7.54 1.04 -6.39
CA VAL A 65 8.90 0.92 -5.87
C VAL A 65 9.60 -0.23 -6.58
N ARG A 66 10.78 0.05 -7.15
CA ARG A 66 11.65 -0.94 -7.79
C ARG A 66 13.08 -0.82 -7.28
N GLY A 67 13.69 -1.94 -6.91
CA GLY A 67 15.06 -1.96 -6.40
C GLY A 67 15.69 -3.33 -6.52
N PHE A 68 16.75 -3.43 -7.31
CA PHE A 68 17.43 -4.70 -7.58
C PHE A 68 18.93 -4.58 -7.31
N LYS A 69 19.53 -5.64 -6.80
CA LYS A 69 20.96 -5.74 -6.51
C LYS A 69 21.82 -5.67 -7.77
N TRP A 70 21.30 -6.14 -8.90
CA TRP A 70 21.99 -6.07 -10.19
C TRP A 70 22.03 -4.67 -10.79
N ALA A 71 21.27 -3.70 -10.26
CA ALA A 71 21.16 -2.34 -10.77
C ALA A 71 22.03 -1.35 -9.95
N PRO A 72 23.33 -1.17 -10.29
CA PRO A 72 24.23 -0.28 -9.55
C PRO A 72 23.94 1.22 -9.74
N TYR A 73 23.14 1.59 -10.75
CA TYR A 73 22.84 2.97 -11.11
C TYR A 73 21.35 3.18 -11.35
N HIS A 74 20.87 4.41 -11.13
CA HIS A 74 19.46 4.79 -11.30
C HIS A 74 19.10 5.29 -12.72
N CYS A 75 20.07 5.35 -13.64
CA CYS A 75 20.03 6.22 -14.82
C CYS A 75 19.91 7.72 -14.42
N LYS A 76 20.45 8.62 -15.24
CA LYS A 76 20.50 10.07 -14.98
C LYS A 76 19.61 10.81 -15.95
#